data_AF-A0A7S4VWI1-F1
#
_entry.id   AF-A0A7S4VWI1-F1
#
_cell.length_a   1.000
_cell.length_b   1.000
_cell.length_c   1.000
_cell.angle_alpha   90.00
_cell.angle_beta   90.00
_cell.angle_gamma   90.00
#
_symmetry.space_group_name_H-M   'P 1'
#
loop_
_entity.id
_entity.type
_entity.pdbx_description
1 polymer ?
#
loop_
_entity_poly.entity_id
_entity_poly.type
_entity_poly.pdbx_seq_one_letter_code
_entity_poly.pdbx_strand_id
1 'polypeptide(L)'
;LRQIYDFYQFNKEKQKEGTGSFVTEFCVRQASRRGLGTKDSPIVLSDHDLNEILVDIDEAHISLAGARACKFMHDLLNWPGVTEAIQNSGGWGKVETYAKMFVGDGLEHASTEEAFWTLLEDIDAFILRLDKDVAYTSKIEQACQDRLRLIWTRFRCGTKKTSVLRMNPKITVIGEHLREGKKCVFPSIAKVRPQ
;
A
#
# COMPACT_ATOMS: atom_id res chain seq x y z
N LEU A 1 9.95 -8.85 0.75
CA LEU A 1 9.01 -9.99 0.73
C LEU A 1 7.73 -9.73 1.52
N ARG A 2 7.77 -9.40 2.82
CA ARG A 2 6.55 -9.08 3.60
C ARG A 2 5.59 -8.11 2.89
N GLN A 3 6.07 -6.96 2.42
CA GLN A 3 5.21 -6.00 1.70
C GLN A 3 4.56 -6.55 0.41
N ILE A 4 5.23 -7.50 -0.27
CA ILE A 4 4.67 -8.17 -1.47
C ILE A 4 3.60 -9.16 -1.04
N TYR A 5 3.86 -9.90 0.04
CA TYR A 5 2.91 -10.84 0.63
C TYR A 5 1.63 -10.12 1.06
N ASP A 6 1.76 -9.05 1.85
CA ASP A 6 0.61 -8.26 2.35
C ASP A 6 -0.22 -7.72 1.19
N PHE A 7 0.42 -7.24 0.13
CA PHE A 7 -0.25 -6.77 -1.08
C PHE A 7 -0.99 -7.88 -1.83
N TYR A 8 -0.39 -9.07 -1.95
CA TYR A 8 -1.05 -10.21 -2.58
C TYR A 8 -2.20 -10.78 -1.75
N GLN A 9 -2.09 -10.78 -0.42
CA GLN A 9 -3.19 -11.16 0.46
C GLN A 9 -4.33 -10.14 0.39
N PHE A 10 -4.02 -8.85 0.51
CA PHE A 10 -4.99 -7.77 0.36
C PHE A 10 -5.75 -7.87 -0.96
N ASN A 11 -5.03 -8.09 -2.07
CA ASN A 11 -5.67 -8.26 -3.38
C ASN A 11 -6.55 -9.52 -3.45
N LYS A 12 -6.12 -10.63 -2.85
CA LYS A 12 -6.90 -11.88 -2.79
C LYS A 12 -8.18 -11.71 -1.99
N GLU A 13 -8.14 -10.97 -0.89
CA GLU A 13 -9.32 -10.62 -0.07
C GLU A 13 -10.30 -9.77 -0.88
N LYS A 14 -9.82 -8.72 -1.54
CA LYS A 14 -10.65 -7.86 -2.39
C LYS A 14 -11.28 -8.62 -3.57
N GLN A 15 -10.55 -9.56 -4.17
CA GLN A 15 -11.12 -10.42 -5.21
C GLN A 15 -12.27 -11.31 -4.69
N LYS A 16 -12.19 -11.80 -3.45
CA LYS A 16 -13.30 -12.54 -2.81
C LYS A 16 -14.52 -11.65 -2.56
N GLU A 17 -14.31 -10.35 -2.35
CA GLU A 17 -15.36 -9.33 -2.20
C GLU A 17 -16.00 -8.91 -3.54
N GLY A 18 -15.58 -9.49 -4.68
CA GLY A 18 -16.20 -9.29 -5.99
C GLY A 18 -15.54 -8.24 -6.89
N THR A 19 -14.39 -7.66 -6.50
CA THR A 19 -13.61 -6.81 -7.41
C THR A 19 -12.67 -7.67 -8.26
N GLY A 20 -13.08 -7.99 -9.50
CA GLY A 20 -12.41 -8.95 -10.39
C GLY A 20 -11.03 -8.58 -10.96
N SER A 21 -10.27 -7.65 -10.36
CA SER A 21 -8.87 -7.37 -10.72
C SER A 21 -8.14 -6.67 -9.57
N PHE A 22 -6.87 -6.29 -9.78
CA PHE A 22 -6.15 -5.44 -8.82
C PHE A 22 -6.94 -4.18 -8.50
N VAL A 23 -7.14 -3.92 -7.21
CA VAL A 23 -7.81 -2.69 -6.76
C VAL A 23 -6.98 -1.49 -7.20
N THR A 24 -7.57 -0.67 -8.06
CA THR A 24 -7.04 0.65 -8.45
C THR A 24 -7.88 1.78 -7.87
N GLU A 25 -9.03 1.44 -7.29
CA GLU A 25 -9.90 2.36 -6.60
C GLU A 25 -9.54 2.43 -5.11
N PHE A 26 -8.74 3.42 -4.74
CA PHE A 26 -8.39 3.71 -3.36
C PHE A 26 -9.15 4.91 -2.83
N CYS A 27 -9.31 4.95 -1.51
CA CYS A 27 -9.92 6.08 -0.79
C CYS A 27 -11.39 6.32 -1.20
N VAL A 28 -12.16 5.23 -1.28
CA VAL A 28 -13.53 5.23 -1.80
C VAL A 28 -14.61 5.38 -0.74
N ARG A 29 -14.26 5.25 0.56
CA ARG A 29 -15.23 5.38 1.64
C ARG A 29 -15.81 6.79 1.69
N GLN A 30 -17.02 6.91 2.25
CA GLN A 30 -17.79 8.14 2.20
C GLN A 30 -17.05 9.29 2.88
N ALA A 31 -16.47 9.05 4.06
CA ALA A 31 -15.72 10.06 4.79
C ALA A 31 -14.53 10.61 3.97
N SER A 32 -13.75 9.72 3.35
CA SER A 32 -12.61 10.09 2.52
C SER A 32 -13.01 10.95 1.33
N ARG A 33 -14.14 10.66 0.68
CA ARG A 33 -14.66 11.45 -0.46
C ARG A 33 -15.16 12.83 -0.05
N ARG A 34 -15.81 12.94 1.11
CA ARG A 34 -16.52 14.14 1.57
C ARG A 34 -15.60 15.32 1.93
N GLY A 35 -14.47 15.05 2.60
CA GLY A 35 -13.55 16.11 3.03
C GLY A 35 -14.11 17.02 4.14
N LEU A 36 -13.54 18.24 4.25
CA LEU A 36 -13.88 19.21 5.31
C LEU A 36 -15.08 20.14 4.98
N GLY A 37 -15.76 19.92 3.85
CA GLY A 37 -16.81 20.82 3.37
C GLY A 37 -16.28 22.17 2.85
N THR A 38 -17.19 23.10 2.59
CA THR A 38 -16.86 24.46 2.12
C THR A 38 -16.83 25.43 3.30
N LYS A 39 -16.44 26.69 3.05
CA LYS A 39 -16.48 27.73 4.10
C LYS A 39 -17.90 27.95 4.62
N ASP A 40 -18.89 27.80 3.73
CA ASP A 40 -20.30 28.08 4.01
C ASP A 40 -21.03 26.86 4.58
N SER A 41 -20.45 25.66 4.44
CA SER A 41 -20.94 24.42 5.07
C SER A 41 -19.76 23.58 5.56
N PRO A 42 -19.16 23.97 6.71
CA PRO A 42 -18.03 23.25 7.28
C PRO A 42 -18.48 21.92 7.87
N ILE A 43 -17.68 20.87 7.63
CA ILE A 43 -17.93 19.54 8.18
C ILE A 43 -16.96 19.29 9.32
N VAL A 44 -17.50 18.80 10.44
CA VAL A 44 -16.73 18.34 11.61
C VAL A 44 -16.59 16.83 11.53
N LEU A 45 -15.36 16.33 11.64
CA LEU A 45 -15.09 14.89 11.57
C LEU A 45 -15.48 14.17 12.85
N SER A 46 -16.36 13.19 12.71
CA SER A 46 -16.64 12.21 13.77
C SER A 46 -15.48 11.22 13.93
N ASP A 47 -15.50 10.41 14.99
CA ASP A 47 -14.53 9.32 15.16
C ASP A 47 -14.74 8.22 14.12
N HIS A 48 -16.00 7.99 13.73
CA HIS A 48 -16.32 7.07 12.64
C HIS A 48 -15.72 7.53 11.31
N ASP A 49 -15.85 8.82 10.97
CA ASP A 49 -15.23 9.38 9.76
C ASP A 49 -13.71 9.23 9.79
N LEU A 50 -13.09 9.47 10.95
CA LEU A 50 -11.64 9.30 11.10
C LEU A 50 -11.24 7.86 10.82
N ASN A 51 -11.93 6.88 11.42
CA ASN A 51 -11.62 5.47 11.21
C ASN A 51 -11.74 5.07 9.74
N GLU A 52 -12.80 5.49 9.04
CA GLU A 52 -12.92 5.23 7.59
C GLU A 52 -11.76 5.80 6.78
N ILE A 53 -11.34 7.05 7.10
CA ILE A 53 -10.23 7.71 6.41
C ILE A 53 -8.91 6.99 6.69
N LEU A 54 -8.66 6.57 7.93
CA LEU A 54 -7.44 5.85 8.30
C LEU A 54 -7.37 4.50 7.59
N VAL A 55 -8.47 3.74 7.54
CA VAL A 55 -8.51 2.47 6.79
C VAL A 55 -8.22 2.70 5.30
N ASP A 56 -8.81 3.73 4.68
CA ASP A 56 -8.52 4.08 3.29
C ASP A 56 -7.05 4.45 3.05
N ILE A 57 -6.39 5.09 4.03
CA ILE A 57 -4.96 5.42 3.96
C ILE A 57 -4.11 4.16 4.09
N ASP A 58 -4.45 3.26 5.01
CA ASP A 58 -3.72 2.01 5.24
C ASP A 58 -3.78 1.09 4.03
N GLU A 59 -4.97 0.86 3.48
CA GLU A 59 -5.16 0.05 2.27
C GLU A 59 -4.33 0.59 1.08
N ALA A 60 -4.27 1.92 0.93
CA ALA A 60 -3.45 2.58 -0.09
C ALA A 60 -1.94 2.44 0.20
N HIS A 61 -1.49 2.51 1.46
CA HIS A 61 -0.08 2.36 1.82
C HIS A 61 0.42 0.91 1.70
N ILE A 62 -0.42 -0.07 2.02
CA ILE A 62 -0.15 -1.50 1.78
C ILE A 62 0.05 -1.71 0.28
N SER A 63 -0.92 -1.25 -0.53
CA SER A 63 -0.88 -1.42 -1.98
C SER A 63 0.30 -0.69 -2.63
N LEU A 64 0.58 0.54 -2.21
CA LEU A 64 1.70 1.33 -2.71
C LEU A 64 3.06 0.68 -2.41
N ALA A 65 3.24 0.16 -1.20
CA ALA A 65 4.49 -0.49 -0.85
C ALA A 65 4.67 -1.84 -1.51
N GLY A 66 3.60 -2.65 -1.59
CA GLY A 66 3.63 -3.90 -2.31
C GLY A 66 3.96 -3.70 -3.78
N ALA A 67 3.29 -2.75 -4.46
CA ALA A 67 3.57 -2.43 -5.85
C ALA A 67 5.04 -2.06 -6.09
N ARG A 68 5.61 -1.18 -5.25
CA ARG A 68 7.03 -0.80 -5.33
C ARG A 68 7.97 -1.95 -4.99
N ALA A 69 7.62 -2.77 -4.01
CA ALA A 69 8.42 -3.92 -3.63
C ALA A 69 8.43 -4.97 -4.74
N CYS A 70 7.30 -5.22 -5.41
CA CYS A 70 7.22 -6.10 -6.58
C CYS A 70 8.12 -5.59 -7.70
N LYS A 71 8.02 -4.29 -8.04
CA LYS A 71 8.88 -3.68 -9.05
C LYS A 71 10.35 -3.78 -8.69
N PHE A 72 10.73 -3.44 -7.46
CA PHE A 72 12.10 -3.56 -6.98
C PHE A 72 12.61 -5.01 -7.05
N MET A 73 11.82 -5.98 -6.61
CA MET A 73 12.22 -7.39 -6.67
C MET A 73 12.36 -7.88 -8.11
N HIS A 74 11.44 -7.52 -8.99
CA HIS A 74 11.53 -7.81 -10.42
C HIS A 74 12.83 -7.25 -11.01
N ASP A 75 13.13 -5.97 -10.77
CA ASP A 75 14.32 -5.31 -11.30
C ASP A 75 15.61 -5.93 -10.71
N LEU A 76 15.59 -6.29 -9.43
CA LEU A 76 16.71 -6.93 -8.74
C LEU A 76 17.00 -8.33 -9.29
N LEU A 77 15.97 -9.17 -9.49
CA LEU A 77 16.13 -10.54 -9.97
C LEU A 77 16.57 -10.61 -11.43
N ASN A 78 16.21 -9.59 -12.22
CA ASN A 78 16.63 -9.44 -13.61
C ASN A 78 17.98 -8.71 -13.77
N TRP A 79 18.63 -8.29 -12.69
CA TRP A 79 19.97 -7.71 -12.78
C TRP A 79 20.99 -8.82 -13.07
N PRO A 80 21.75 -8.76 -14.18
CA PRO A 80 22.73 -9.77 -14.55
C PRO A 80 23.65 -10.25 -13.42
N GLY A 81 24.24 -9.34 -12.63
CA GLY A 81 25.13 -9.70 -11.52
C GLY A 81 24.42 -10.41 -10.36
N VAL A 82 23.14 -10.12 -10.13
CA VAL A 82 22.33 -10.84 -9.14
C VAL A 82 21.99 -12.23 -9.65
N THR A 83 21.56 -12.34 -10.91
CA THR A 83 21.27 -13.64 -11.56
C THR A 83 22.50 -14.55 -11.53
N GLU A 84 23.67 -14.02 -11.89
CA GLU A 84 24.95 -14.75 -11.85
C GLU A 84 25.32 -15.19 -10.43
N ALA A 85 25.19 -14.28 -9.45
CA ALA A 85 25.47 -14.61 -8.05
C ALA A 85 24.56 -15.72 -7.50
N ILE A 86 23.27 -15.71 -7.87
CA ILE A 86 22.31 -16.77 -7.52
C ILE A 86 22.76 -18.10 -8.13
N GLN A 87 23.09 -18.12 -9.42
CA GLN A 87 23.57 -19.33 -10.09
C GLN A 87 24.86 -19.87 -9.47
N ASN A 88 25.83 -18.99 -9.19
CA ASN A 88 27.09 -19.34 -8.52
C ASN A 88 26.88 -19.86 -7.10
N SER A 89 25.78 -19.48 -6.44
CA SER A 89 25.40 -19.96 -5.10
C SER A 89 24.66 -21.31 -5.12
N GLY A 90 24.46 -21.90 -6.31
CA GLY A 90 23.71 -23.15 -6.48
C GLY A 90 22.20 -22.96 -6.67
N GLY A 91 21.76 -21.75 -7.02
CA GLY A 91 20.37 -21.43 -7.30
C GLY A 91 19.47 -21.33 -6.07
N TRP A 92 18.18 -21.54 -6.30
CA TRP A 92 17.10 -21.31 -5.33
C TRP A 92 16.69 -22.54 -4.51
N GLY A 93 17.14 -23.74 -4.90
CA GLY A 93 16.59 -25.00 -4.39
C GLY A 93 16.68 -25.17 -2.86
N LYS A 94 17.72 -24.65 -2.21
CA LYS A 94 17.81 -24.65 -0.73
C LYS A 94 16.70 -23.81 -0.10
N VAL A 95 16.48 -22.61 -0.63
CA VAL A 95 15.45 -21.67 -0.13
C VAL A 95 14.06 -22.27 -0.34
N GLU A 96 13.79 -22.83 -1.52
CA GLU A 96 12.53 -23.51 -1.82
C GLU A 96 12.28 -24.70 -0.90
N THR A 97 13.31 -25.50 -0.61
CA THR A 97 13.18 -26.64 0.31
C THR A 97 12.76 -26.18 1.70
N TYR A 98 13.39 -25.13 2.23
CA TYR A 98 13.02 -24.55 3.53
C TYR A 98 11.61 -23.96 3.51
N ALA A 99 11.24 -23.23 2.45
CA ALA A 99 9.90 -22.66 2.33
C ALA A 99 8.82 -23.75 2.24
N LYS A 100 9.07 -24.83 1.47
CA LYS A 100 8.19 -26.00 1.40
C LYS A 100 8.04 -26.70 2.74
N MET A 101 9.11 -26.84 3.52
CA MET A 101 9.03 -27.41 4.87
C MET A 101 8.21 -26.49 5.79
N PHE A 102 8.49 -25.18 5.74
CA PHE A 102 7.78 -24.19 6.54
C PHE A 102 6.26 -24.23 6.31
N VAL A 103 5.84 -24.27 5.04
CA VAL A 103 4.42 -24.37 4.66
C VAL A 103 3.85 -25.77 4.91
N GLY A 104 4.61 -26.83 4.61
CA GLY A 104 4.18 -28.22 4.79
C GLY A 104 3.90 -28.58 6.25
N ASP A 105 4.64 -27.96 7.18
CA ASP A 105 4.45 -28.12 8.63
C ASP A 105 3.39 -27.15 9.20
N GLY A 106 2.79 -26.30 8.36
CA GLY A 106 1.74 -25.34 8.76
C GLY A 106 2.25 -24.17 9.62
N LEU A 107 3.55 -23.84 9.56
CA LEU A 107 4.16 -22.83 10.41
C LEU A 107 3.72 -21.40 10.05
N GLU A 108 3.22 -21.18 8.83
CA GLU A 108 2.62 -19.92 8.40
C GLU A 108 1.36 -19.54 9.21
N HIS A 109 0.68 -20.55 9.77
CA HIS A 109 -0.48 -20.34 10.64
C HIS A 109 -0.08 -20.04 12.08
N ALA A 110 1.07 -20.57 12.52
CA ALA A 110 1.62 -20.32 13.85
C ALA A 110 2.39 -18.99 13.91
N SER A 111 3.00 -18.58 12.80
CA SER A 111 3.82 -17.38 12.67
C SER A 111 3.33 -16.53 11.49
N THR A 112 2.24 -15.78 11.71
CA THR A 112 1.67 -14.89 10.68
C THR A 112 2.66 -13.82 10.22
N GLU A 113 3.62 -13.49 11.08
CA GLU A 113 4.72 -12.57 10.79
C GLU A 113 5.67 -13.08 9.69
N GLU A 114 5.82 -14.40 9.60
CA GLU A 114 6.72 -15.10 8.68
C GLU A 114 5.98 -15.75 7.51
N ALA A 115 4.66 -15.57 7.43
CA ALA A 115 3.83 -16.12 6.36
C ALA A 115 4.28 -15.69 4.94
N PHE A 116 5.11 -14.64 4.81
CA PHE A 116 5.73 -14.29 3.53
C PHE A 116 6.64 -15.39 2.95
N TRP A 117 7.06 -16.39 3.72
CA TRP A 117 7.78 -17.56 3.23
C TRP A 117 6.97 -18.38 2.23
N THR A 118 5.63 -18.32 2.26
CA THR A 118 4.78 -18.98 1.27
C THR A 118 5.05 -18.48 -0.15
N LEU A 119 5.60 -17.28 -0.31
CA LEU A 119 5.99 -16.75 -1.63
C LEU A 119 7.22 -17.48 -2.22
N LEU A 120 7.98 -18.17 -1.39
CA LEU A 120 9.25 -18.80 -1.76
C LEU A 120 9.12 -20.32 -1.90
N GLU A 121 7.91 -20.87 -1.76
CA GLU A 121 7.65 -22.30 -1.96
C GLU A 121 7.90 -22.74 -3.41
N ASP A 122 7.59 -21.86 -4.35
CA ASP A 122 7.81 -22.03 -5.78
C ASP A 122 8.34 -20.70 -6.35
N ILE A 123 9.66 -20.60 -6.47
CA ILE A 123 10.32 -19.34 -6.84
C ILE A 123 10.10 -19.04 -8.32
N ASP A 124 10.02 -20.06 -9.17
CA ASP A 124 9.72 -19.87 -10.59
C ASP A 124 8.30 -19.31 -10.78
N ALA A 125 7.31 -19.84 -10.05
CA ALA A 125 5.95 -19.29 -10.05
C ALA A 125 5.90 -17.86 -9.48
N PHE A 126 6.68 -17.57 -8.44
CA PHE A 126 6.79 -16.23 -7.87
C PHE A 126 7.39 -15.22 -8.86
N ILE A 127 8.48 -15.57 -9.53
CA ILE A 127 9.13 -14.74 -10.56
C ILE A 127 8.15 -14.51 -11.71
N LEU A 128 7.51 -15.56 -12.22
CA LEU A 128 6.52 -15.45 -13.30
C LEU A 128 5.36 -14.53 -12.92
N ARG A 129 4.95 -14.53 -11.65
CA ARG A 129 3.93 -13.62 -11.13
C ARG A 129 4.42 -12.18 -11.09
N LEU A 130 5.65 -11.93 -10.62
CA LEU A 130 6.25 -10.60 -10.63
C LEU A 130 6.31 -10.02 -12.05
N ASP A 131 6.70 -10.83 -13.04
CA ASP A 131 6.77 -10.42 -14.45
C ASP A 131 5.40 -10.03 -15.00
N LYS A 132 4.37 -10.85 -14.73
CA LYS A 132 2.99 -10.58 -15.17
C LYS A 132 2.41 -9.32 -14.52
N ASP A 133 2.74 -9.10 -13.24
CA ASP A 133 2.16 -8.02 -12.45
C ASP A 133 2.87 -6.68 -12.66
N VAL A 134 4.07 -6.62 -13.25
CA VAL A 134 4.90 -5.40 -13.31
C VAL A 134 4.20 -4.19 -13.99
N ALA A 135 3.41 -4.46 -15.04
CA ALA A 135 2.65 -3.42 -15.71
C ALA A 135 1.46 -2.92 -14.87
N TYR A 136 0.87 -3.81 -14.06
CA TYR A 136 -0.24 -3.49 -13.16
C TYR A 136 0.24 -2.76 -11.91
N THR A 137 1.37 -3.17 -11.33
CA THR A 137 1.94 -2.53 -10.12
C THR A 137 2.26 -1.06 -10.36
N SER A 138 2.74 -0.69 -11.56
CA SER A 138 2.96 0.72 -11.92
C SER A 138 1.66 1.55 -11.90
N LYS A 139 0.55 0.98 -12.38
CA LYS A 139 -0.78 1.65 -12.35
C LYS A 139 -1.30 1.80 -10.91
N ILE A 140 -1.12 0.76 -10.10
CA ILE A 140 -1.52 0.75 -8.68
C ILE A 140 -0.71 1.78 -7.89
N GLU A 141 0.61 1.83 -8.10
CA GLU A 141 1.48 2.82 -7.47
C GLU A 141 0.98 4.24 -7.78
N GLN A 142 0.73 4.56 -9.05
CA GLN A 142 0.26 5.88 -9.45
C GLN A 142 -1.10 6.20 -8.81
N ALA A 143 -2.06 5.26 -8.87
CA ALA A 143 -3.39 5.44 -8.29
C ALA A 143 -3.32 5.68 -6.77
N CYS A 144 -2.50 4.91 -6.04
CA CYS A 144 -2.31 5.11 -4.60
C CYS A 144 -1.72 6.49 -4.31
N GLN A 145 -0.66 6.90 -5.03
CA GLN A 145 -0.03 8.20 -4.83
C GLN A 145 -1.01 9.35 -5.05
N ASP A 146 -1.80 9.30 -6.13
CA ASP A 146 -2.76 10.34 -6.46
C ASP A 146 -3.88 10.44 -5.43
N ARG A 147 -4.39 9.29 -4.95
CA ARG A 147 -5.45 9.26 -3.93
C ARG A 147 -4.95 9.73 -2.56
N LEU A 148 -3.75 9.33 -2.14
CA LEU A 148 -3.13 9.81 -0.90
C LEU A 148 -2.86 11.32 -0.96
N ARG A 149 -2.39 11.85 -2.10
CA ARG A 149 -2.24 13.31 -2.30
C ARG A 149 -3.58 14.03 -2.26
N LEU A 150 -4.64 13.41 -2.79
CA LEU A 150 -5.99 13.97 -2.75
C LEU A 150 -6.54 14.04 -1.32
N ILE A 151 -6.33 13.02 -0.48
CA ILE A 151 -6.68 13.08 0.95
C ILE A 151 -5.91 14.24 1.60
N TRP A 152 -4.59 14.32 1.38
CA TRP A 152 -3.76 15.37 1.96
C TRP A 152 -4.30 16.78 1.68
N THR A 153 -4.66 17.07 0.42
CA THR A 153 -5.20 18.37 0.02
C THR A 153 -6.63 18.59 0.52
N ARG A 154 -7.50 17.59 0.37
CA ARG A 154 -8.91 17.64 0.77
C ARG A 154 -9.10 17.89 2.27
N PHE A 155 -8.29 17.25 3.10
CA PHE A 155 -8.31 17.45 4.57
C PHE A 155 -7.32 18.51 5.05
N ARG A 156 -6.60 19.15 4.13
CA ARG A 156 -5.65 20.23 4.45
C ARG A 156 -4.61 19.81 5.51
N CYS A 157 -4.08 18.60 5.42
CA CYS A 157 -3.23 17.97 6.46
C CYS A 157 -1.90 18.70 6.78
N GLY A 158 -1.46 19.63 5.93
CA GLY A 158 -0.32 20.51 6.17
C GLY A 158 -0.68 21.93 6.61
N THR A 159 -1.94 22.19 6.99
CA THR A 159 -2.40 23.53 7.37
C THR A 159 -1.82 23.93 8.73
N LYS A 160 -1.36 25.18 8.83
CA LYS A 160 -1.00 25.81 10.11
C LYS A 160 -2.10 26.73 10.65
N LYS A 161 -3.26 26.80 9.97
CA LYS A 161 -4.37 27.68 10.36
C LYS A 161 -5.05 27.14 11.61
N THR A 162 -4.85 27.81 12.75
CA THR A 162 -5.39 27.42 14.06
C THR A 162 -6.91 27.28 14.07
N SER A 163 -7.63 28.13 13.32
CA SER A 163 -9.10 28.05 13.23
C SER A 163 -9.60 26.73 12.62
N VAL A 164 -8.88 26.20 11.63
CA VAL A 164 -9.20 24.91 10.99
C VAL A 164 -8.87 23.76 11.95
N LEU A 165 -7.71 23.81 12.59
CA LEU A 165 -7.26 22.77 13.53
C LEU A 165 -8.13 22.71 14.79
N ARG A 166 -8.62 23.85 15.28
CA ARG A 166 -9.55 23.90 16.42
C ARG A 166 -10.90 23.28 16.08
N MET A 167 -11.38 23.47 14.85
CA MET A 167 -12.65 22.91 14.38
C MET A 167 -12.53 21.41 14.06
N ASN A 168 -11.37 20.97 13.58
CA ASN A 168 -11.10 19.59 13.19
C ASN A 168 -9.70 19.15 13.65
N PRO A 169 -9.52 18.84 14.95
CA PRO A 169 -8.23 18.43 15.49
C PRO A 169 -7.72 17.11 14.89
N LYS A 170 -8.65 16.25 14.45
CA LYS A 170 -8.38 14.96 13.80
C LYS A 170 -7.59 15.05 12.50
N ILE A 171 -7.54 16.22 11.85
CA ILE A 171 -6.70 16.45 10.65
C ILE A 171 -5.22 16.15 10.95
N THR A 172 -4.78 16.42 12.17
CA THR A 172 -3.39 16.14 12.58
C THR A 172 -3.11 14.65 12.54
N VAL A 173 -4.02 13.83 13.07
CA VAL A 173 -3.92 12.36 13.06
C VAL A 173 -3.90 11.83 11.62
N ILE A 174 -4.82 12.31 10.77
CA ILE A 174 -4.82 11.96 9.33
C ILE A 174 -3.49 12.32 8.68
N GLY A 175 -2.96 13.51 8.98
CA GLY A 175 -1.69 13.99 8.45
C GLY A 175 -0.47 13.21 8.93
N GLU A 176 -0.49 12.71 10.16
CA GLU A 176 0.53 11.82 10.72
C GLU A 176 0.49 10.45 10.03
N HIS A 177 -0.69 9.84 9.92
CA HIS A 177 -0.89 8.54 9.26
C HIS A 177 -0.48 8.55 7.78
N LEU A 178 -0.80 9.64 7.07
CA LEU A 178 -0.34 9.85 5.69
C LEU A 178 1.19 9.88 5.59
N ARG A 179 1.89 10.44 6.58
CA ARG A 179 3.35 10.58 6.59
C ARG A 179 4.07 9.35 7.12
N GLU A 180 3.46 8.59 8.02
CA GLU A 180 4.05 7.39 8.62
C GLU A 180 4.50 6.40 7.56
N GLY A 181 3.69 6.24 6.51
CA GLY A 181 4.08 5.40 5.38
C GLY A 181 5.36 5.84 4.68
N LYS A 182 5.80 7.12 4.77
CA LYS A 182 6.96 7.74 4.07
C LYS A 182 7.03 7.44 2.56
N LYS A 183 5.96 6.90 1.98
CA LYS A 183 5.89 6.40 0.61
C LYS A 183 5.47 7.49 -0.37
N CYS A 184 4.95 8.63 0.09
CA CYS A 184 4.44 9.70 -0.76
C CYS A 184 5.07 11.06 -0.43
N VAL A 185 5.36 11.82 -1.49
CA VAL A 185 5.67 13.26 -1.38
C VAL A 185 4.35 14.03 -1.51
N PHE A 186 4.06 14.83 -0.48
CA PHE A 186 2.82 15.59 -0.39
C PHE A 186 3.02 17.06 -0.81
N PRO A 187 2.07 17.66 -1.54
CA PRO A 187 2.19 19.04 -1.99
C PRO A 187 2.05 20.05 -0.84
N SER A 188 2.70 21.20 -0.99
CA SER A 188 2.45 22.35 -0.10
C SER A 188 1.05 22.90 -0.32
N ILE A 189 0.32 23.10 0.78
CA ILE A 189 -1.06 23.61 0.75
C ILE A 189 -1.11 25.08 0.29
N ALA A 190 -0.02 25.84 0.43
CA ALA A 190 0.03 27.24 0.00
C ALA A 190 -0.13 27.43 -1.53
N LYS A 191 0.04 26.36 -2.32
CA LYS A 191 -0.01 26.42 -3.79
C LYS A 191 -1.30 25.88 -4.41
N VAL A 192 -2.19 25.26 -3.62
CA VAL A 192 -3.43 24.68 -4.14
C VAL A 192 -4.54 25.72 -4.02
N ARG A 193 -4.77 26.51 -5.08
CA ARG A 193 -5.99 27.31 -5.19
C ARG A 193 -7.17 26.34 -5.32
N PRO A 194 -8.24 26.48 -4.53
CA PRO A 194 -9.47 25.75 -4.80
C PRO A 194 -9.96 26.18 -6.20
N GLN A 195 -10.17 25.21 -7.08
CA GLN A 195 -11.04 25.37 -8.25
C GLN A 195 -12.48 25.17 -7.81
#